data_AF-A0A511YGP4-F1
#
_entry.id   AF-A0A511YGP4-F1
#
_cell.length_a   1.000
_cell.length_b   1.000
_cell.length_c   1.000
_cell.angle_alpha   90.00
_cell.angle_beta   90.00
_cell.angle_gamma   90.00
#
_symmetry.space_group_name_H-M   'P 1'
#
loop_
_entity.id
_entity.type
_entity.pdbx_description
1 polymer ?
#
loop_
_entity_poly.entity_id
_entity_poly.type
_entity_poly.pdbx_seq_one_letter_code
_entity_poly.pdbx_strand_id
1 'polypeptide(L)'
;MLKRNKDHAGRESLMAKTSAAPAKGYLENLMSGYSKLLIDDPVRPFRENQLQDIVNDVDYGILAALDGTWVSYNVNYNKNVERPSLASGVHTTIMPSPGTNPGTIPGKFSFDSEEYIEKLTFALVPGGVRNRGGAAELFCGALKYEQSIKSVTRAEGQPGLQYTPIHEENGMYLWLSDVYNYAANKETIKRDRGIHAFNTEDYEKYGYKGEYRDEPLVQVKDDYGNPSYILLSELKEGQAYYEIIPAQDIKPGDGISGPYFIPDYSISRSGVIPHGSTITLLGDIAPSGGSYLISGAPQFPHGDAAWEPDHLAISPTMGGAGASATHPINLDQPAPAWVHETLNDGNDPGSNKIYTQRIMADDLYPYCVRPDLRLRDTLSGQQVKNYVQIQLSSKNKTGAQGGILNVPFVTRYVPTVEVSFTLWIETVVEDGKEILQLQYEQIILFEFQFGNDGGTTSWPHIQTNTLRKLEDIPEDQRKIIEEQFFDRPVIHTPLSETADMAVNPPPGCPMHRG
;
A
#
# COMPACT_ATOMS: atom_id res chain seq x y z
N MET A 1 3.59 -14.36 1.77
CA MET A 1 4.59 -13.96 2.78
C MET A 1 6.02 -14.44 2.49
N LEU A 2 7.01 -13.58 2.78
CA LEU A 2 8.44 -13.92 2.86
C LEU A 2 8.92 -14.05 4.32
N LYS A 3 9.97 -14.84 4.54
CA LYS A 3 10.69 -14.92 5.82
C LYS A 3 12.17 -14.60 5.63
N ARG A 4 12.80 -14.06 6.67
CA ARG A 4 14.26 -13.86 6.72
C ARG A 4 15.00 -15.20 6.80
N ASN A 5 16.05 -15.36 5.99
CA ASN A 5 16.95 -16.52 5.99
C ASN A 5 17.86 -16.46 7.22
N LYS A 6 17.89 -17.55 8.00
CA LYS A 6 18.58 -17.61 9.30
C LYS A 6 20.11 -17.45 9.21
N ASP A 7 20.73 -17.79 8.07
CA ASP A 7 22.19 -17.70 7.90
C ASP A 7 22.70 -16.25 7.77
N HIS A 8 21.79 -15.28 7.57
CA HIS A 8 22.11 -13.84 7.58
C HIS A 8 21.80 -13.14 8.91
N ALA A 9 21.43 -13.88 9.96
CA ALA A 9 21.26 -13.37 11.33
C ALA A 9 22.60 -13.30 12.11
N GLY A 10 23.73 -13.21 11.39
CA GLY A 10 25.03 -12.87 11.96
C GLY A 10 25.28 -11.38 11.80
N ARG A 11 25.39 -10.66 12.92
CA ARG A 11 25.94 -9.30 13.01
C ARG A 11 27.32 -9.27 12.32
N GLU A 12 27.37 -8.91 11.03
CA GLU A 12 28.59 -8.36 10.39
C GLU A 12 28.46 -7.92 8.91
N SER A 13 27.35 -8.15 8.19
CA SER A 13 27.39 -8.00 6.71
C SER A 13 26.94 -6.65 6.11
N LEU A 14 26.64 -5.61 6.89
CA LEU A 14 26.39 -4.26 6.33
C LEU A 14 27.57 -3.29 6.49
N MET A 15 28.65 -3.69 7.16
CA MET A 15 29.82 -2.82 7.41
C MET A 15 31.19 -3.45 7.09
N ALA A 16 31.28 -4.71 6.63
CA ALA A 16 32.54 -5.34 6.27
C ALA A 16 32.73 -5.42 4.74
N LYS A 17 33.43 -4.44 4.17
CA LYS A 17 34.08 -4.58 2.85
C LYS A 17 35.24 -5.57 2.99
N THR A 18 35.07 -6.79 2.49
CA THR A 18 36.19 -7.65 2.07
C THR A 18 35.90 -8.29 0.72
N SER A 19 36.89 -8.18 -0.15
CA SER A 19 36.92 -8.47 -1.59
C SER A 19 36.74 -9.93 -1.99
N ALA A 20 36.20 -10.13 -3.20
CA ALA A 20 36.37 -11.26 -4.13
C ALA A 20 35.10 -12.01 -4.60
N ALA A 21 33.95 -11.33 -4.62
CA ALA A 21 32.85 -11.63 -5.56
C ALA A 21 32.50 -10.32 -6.29
N PRO A 22 31.97 -10.31 -7.52
CA PRO A 22 31.38 -9.10 -8.07
C PRO A 22 30.37 -8.60 -7.03
N ALA A 23 30.54 -7.35 -6.57
CA ALA A 23 29.69 -6.80 -5.53
C ALA A 23 28.25 -6.86 -6.04
N LYS A 24 27.45 -7.73 -5.44
CA LYS A 24 26.01 -7.82 -5.71
C LYS A 24 25.39 -6.44 -5.49
N GLY A 25 24.44 -6.07 -6.33
CA GLY A 25 23.70 -4.81 -6.23
C GLY A 25 22.88 -4.74 -4.95
N TYR A 26 22.39 -3.55 -4.61
CA TYR A 26 21.68 -3.32 -3.34
C TYR A 26 20.46 -4.26 -3.16
N LEU A 27 19.57 -4.31 -4.16
CA LEU A 27 18.38 -5.19 -4.10
C LEU A 27 18.74 -6.68 -4.12
N GLU A 28 19.81 -7.06 -4.83
CA GLU A 28 20.30 -8.45 -4.86
C GLU A 28 20.79 -8.89 -3.47
N ASN A 29 21.52 -8.02 -2.77
CA ASN A 29 21.95 -8.27 -1.40
C ASN A 29 20.74 -8.37 -0.46
N LEU A 30 19.85 -7.39 -0.50
CA LEU A 30 18.67 -7.34 0.35
C LEU A 30 17.79 -8.58 0.15
N MET A 31 17.41 -8.87 -1.10
CA MET A 31 16.49 -9.96 -1.42
C MET A 31 17.09 -11.36 -1.23
N SER A 32 18.42 -11.51 -1.29
CA SER A 32 19.09 -12.78 -0.95
C SER A 32 18.90 -13.20 0.52
N GLY A 33 18.55 -12.24 1.37
CA GLY A 33 18.23 -12.46 2.78
C GLY A 33 16.86 -13.08 3.02
N TYR A 34 16.03 -13.32 1.99
CA TYR A 34 14.65 -13.79 2.16
C TYR A 34 14.34 -15.08 1.39
N SER A 35 13.35 -15.82 1.86
CA SER A 35 12.75 -16.96 1.17
C SER A 35 11.24 -16.99 1.41
N LYS A 36 10.51 -17.76 0.59
CA LYS A 36 9.07 -17.97 0.78
C LYS A 36 8.82 -18.69 2.10
N LEU A 37 7.86 -18.22 2.89
CA LEU A 37 7.38 -18.93 4.08
C LEU A 37 6.55 -20.15 3.64
N LEU A 38 6.87 -21.32 4.19
CA LEU A 38 6.21 -22.60 3.94
C LEU A 38 5.48 -23.08 5.20
N ILE A 39 4.47 -23.95 5.02
CA ILE A 39 3.68 -24.48 6.13
C ILE A 39 4.51 -25.33 7.11
N ASP A 40 5.56 -25.98 6.61
CA ASP A 40 6.47 -26.81 7.42
C ASP A 40 7.59 -25.99 8.08
N ASP A 41 7.60 -24.66 7.89
CA ASP A 41 8.61 -23.82 8.51
C ASP A 41 8.41 -23.73 10.02
N PRO A 42 9.49 -23.93 10.83
CA PRO A 42 9.36 -23.95 12.27
C PRO A 42 9.06 -22.55 12.81
N VAL A 43 7.99 -22.45 13.60
CA VAL A 43 7.66 -21.24 14.38
C VAL A 43 8.71 -21.03 15.46
N ARG A 44 9.23 -19.80 15.57
CA ARG A 44 10.27 -19.47 16.55
C ARG A 44 9.65 -19.30 17.94
N PRO A 45 10.18 -19.92 19.00
CA PRO A 45 9.72 -19.63 20.35
C PRO A 45 10.19 -18.22 20.76
N PHE A 46 9.30 -17.44 21.34
CA PHE A 46 9.64 -16.19 22.01
C PHE A 46 10.11 -16.46 23.44
N ARG A 47 11.13 -15.72 23.87
CA ARG A 47 11.60 -15.72 25.27
C ARG A 47 11.75 -14.27 25.72
N GLU A 48 11.21 -13.93 26.89
CA GLU A 48 11.21 -12.55 27.38
C GLU A 48 12.63 -11.99 27.54
N ASN A 49 13.63 -12.83 27.86
CA ASN A 49 15.02 -12.41 27.95
C ASN A 49 15.67 -12.04 26.61
N GLN A 50 15.03 -12.37 25.48
CA GLN A 50 15.47 -11.99 24.12
C GLN A 50 14.72 -10.78 23.58
N LEU A 51 13.76 -10.22 24.34
CA LEU A 51 12.90 -9.13 23.87
C LEU A 51 13.71 -7.97 23.30
N GLN A 52 14.73 -7.50 24.02
CA GLN A 52 15.49 -6.34 23.58
C GLN A 52 16.34 -6.64 22.34
N ASP A 53 16.84 -7.87 22.20
CA ASP A 53 17.59 -8.28 21.01
C ASP A 53 16.67 -8.29 19.77
N ILE A 54 15.46 -8.83 19.91
CA ILE A 54 14.45 -8.86 18.83
C ILE A 54 14.03 -7.43 18.46
N VAL A 55 13.79 -6.57 19.46
CA VAL A 55 13.45 -5.16 19.21
C VAL A 55 14.59 -4.45 18.50
N ASN A 56 15.86 -4.71 18.85
CA ASN A 56 17.01 -4.02 18.26
C ASN A 56 17.39 -4.54 16.86
N ASP A 57 17.09 -5.80 16.53
CA ASP A 57 17.35 -6.44 15.23
C ASP A 57 16.05 -6.74 14.49
N VAL A 58 15.12 -5.77 14.49
CA VAL A 58 13.86 -5.94 13.74
C VAL A 58 14.13 -5.99 12.24
N ASP A 59 13.43 -6.90 11.59
CA ASP A 59 13.41 -6.98 10.14
C ASP A 59 12.48 -5.92 9.53
N TYR A 60 13.01 -5.13 8.59
CA TYR A 60 12.22 -4.17 7.80
C TYR A 60 11.86 -4.69 6.40
N GLY A 61 12.31 -5.90 6.03
CA GLY A 61 11.97 -6.47 4.74
C GLY A 61 12.53 -5.66 3.57
N ILE A 62 11.77 -5.66 2.48
CA ILE A 62 11.99 -4.78 1.33
C ILE A 62 11.78 -3.28 1.66
N LEU A 63 11.04 -2.96 2.72
CA LEU A 63 10.74 -1.57 3.09
C LEU A 63 12.00 -0.79 3.48
N ALA A 64 13.07 -1.48 3.89
CA ALA A 64 14.39 -0.88 4.11
C ALA A 64 14.93 -0.13 2.87
N ALA A 65 14.58 -0.58 1.67
CA ALA A 65 15.00 0.06 0.42
C ALA A 65 14.40 1.45 0.20
N LEU A 66 13.29 1.75 0.89
CA LEU A 66 12.56 3.00 0.71
C LEU A 66 13.10 4.13 1.58
N ASP A 67 13.88 3.85 2.63
CA ASP A 67 14.33 4.85 3.61
C ASP A 67 14.99 6.07 2.97
N GLY A 68 14.58 7.28 3.37
CA GLY A 68 15.03 8.57 2.84
C GLY A 68 14.01 9.28 1.93
N THR A 69 14.43 10.36 1.29
CA THR A 69 13.56 11.23 0.47
C THR A 69 13.65 10.92 -1.01
N TRP A 70 12.50 10.71 -1.63
CA TRP A 70 12.29 10.47 -3.06
C TRP A 70 11.55 11.64 -3.69
N VAL A 71 11.95 12.00 -4.90
CA VAL A 71 11.41 13.15 -5.61
C VAL A 71 11.22 12.81 -7.08
N SER A 72 10.30 13.52 -7.74
CA SER A 72 9.99 13.31 -9.16
C SER A 72 11.22 13.37 -10.06
N TYR A 73 11.35 12.36 -10.92
CA TYR A 73 12.37 12.27 -11.96
C TYR A 73 11.70 12.42 -13.32
N ASN A 74 11.75 13.64 -13.88
CA ASN A 74 11.07 14.01 -15.11
C ASN A 74 11.90 13.69 -16.36
N VAL A 75 11.56 12.60 -17.03
CA VAL A 75 12.02 12.28 -18.37
C VAL A 75 10.90 11.61 -19.15
N ASN A 76 10.89 11.81 -20.46
CA ASN A 76 10.03 11.05 -21.36
C ASN A 76 10.85 10.64 -22.59
N TYR A 77 11.08 9.34 -22.74
CA TYR A 77 11.84 8.80 -23.87
C TYR A 77 10.93 8.37 -25.03
N ASN A 78 9.61 8.49 -24.89
CA ASN A 78 8.67 8.19 -25.96
C ASN A 78 8.69 9.29 -27.02
N LYS A 79 9.31 8.98 -28.17
CA LYS A 79 9.46 9.90 -29.30
C LYS A 79 8.14 10.20 -30.02
N ASN A 80 7.09 9.42 -29.79
CA ASN A 80 5.77 9.65 -30.39
C ASN A 80 4.98 10.74 -29.65
N VAL A 81 5.41 11.10 -28.42
CA VAL A 81 4.83 12.20 -27.65
C VAL A 81 5.71 13.43 -27.86
N GLU A 82 5.34 14.26 -28.84
CA GLU A 82 6.12 15.44 -29.22
C GLU A 82 5.99 16.59 -28.21
N ARG A 83 4.91 16.60 -27.42
CA ARG A 83 4.70 17.61 -26.38
C ARG A 83 5.70 17.40 -25.24
N PRO A 84 6.42 18.45 -24.78
CA PRO A 84 7.29 18.32 -23.63
C PRO A 84 6.49 18.11 -22.35
N SER A 85 6.86 17.08 -21.60
CA SER A 85 6.34 16.78 -20.27
C SER A 85 6.72 17.88 -19.27
N LEU A 86 5.73 18.41 -18.54
CA LEU A 86 5.99 19.41 -17.51
C LEU A 86 6.53 18.79 -16.21
N ALA A 87 6.15 17.54 -15.95
CA ALA A 87 6.62 16.75 -14.81
C ALA A 87 6.47 15.23 -15.09
N SER A 88 7.01 14.39 -14.20
CA SER A 88 6.92 12.92 -14.31
C SER A 88 5.63 12.34 -13.78
N GLY A 89 5.01 12.98 -12.78
CA GLY A 89 3.78 12.49 -12.16
C GLY A 89 2.60 12.78 -13.06
N VAL A 90 1.67 11.83 -13.16
CA VAL A 90 0.38 12.01 -13.85
C VAL A 90 -0.73 11.64 -12.88
N HIS A 91 -1.68 12.56 -12.69
CA HIS A 91 -2.87 12.36 -11.88
C HIS A 91 -4.12 12.55 -12.76
N THR A 92 -5.09 11.66 -12.60
CA THR A 92 -6.41 11.79 -13.19
C THR A 92 -7.45 11.83 -12.09
N THR A 93 -8.27 12.87 -12.09
CA THR A 93 -9.31 13.10 -11.09
C THR A 93 -10.66 13.19 -11.78
N ILE A 94 -11.68 12.69 -11.11
CA ILE A 94 -13.07 13.00 -11.44
C ILE A 94 -13.80 13.56 -10.23
N MET A 95 -14.53 14.65 -10.45
CA MET A 95 -15.30 15.33 -9.43
C MET A 95 -16.73 15.58 -9.92
N PRO A 96 -17.73 15.64 -9.03
CA PRO A 96 -19.05 16.16 -9.38
C PRO A 96 -18.90 17.55 -10.03
N SER A 97 -19.60 17.79 -11.13
CA SER A 97 -19.53 19.10 -11.78
C SER A 97 -20.02 20.19 -10.83
N PRO A 98 -19.44 21.41 -10.86
CA PRO A 98 -19.91 22.51 -10.03
C PRO A 98 -21.42 22.75 -10.15
N GLY A 99 -22.10 22.90 -9.02
CA GLY A 99 -23.56 23.12 -8.95
C GLY A 99 -24.42 21.86 -9.08
N THR A 100 -23.81 20.68 -9.20
CA THR A 100 -24.53 19.40 -9.34
C THR A 100 -24.57 18.64 -8.02
N ASN A 101 -25.66 17.91 -7.78
CA ASN A 101 -25.80 17.00 -6.65
C ASN A 101 -26.90 15.96 -6.94
N PRO A 102 -26.96 14.86 -6.16
CA PRO A 102 -27.99 13.82 -6.30
C PRO A 102 -29.45 14.31 -6.33
N GLY A 103 -29.75 15.46 -5.71
CA GLY A 103 -31.09 16.02 -5.62
C GLY A 103 -31.44 17.05 -6.70
N THR A 104 -30.49 17.46 -7.55
CA THR A 104 -30.73 18.47 -8.61
C THR A 104 -30.45 17.91 -10.00
N ILE A 105 -29.17 17.81 -10.36
CA ILE A 105 -28.68 17.30 -11.64
C ILE A 105 -27.74 16.14 -11.31
N PRO A 106 -28.27 14.94 -11.04
CA PRO A 106 -27.44 13.78 -10.77
C PRO A 106 -26.60 13.42 -12.00
N GLY A 107 -25.47 12.74 -11.79
CA GLY A 107 -24.74 12.10 -12.88
C GLY A 107 -23.90 13.00 -13.79
N LYS A 108 -23.59 14.23 -13.36
CA LYS A 108 -22.73 15.17 -14.10
C LYS A 108 -21.37 15.32 -13.42
N PHE A 109 -20.31 15.11 -14.21
CA PHE A 109 -18.94 15.08 -13.71
C PHE A 109 -17.96 15.91 -14.55
N SER A 110 -16.94 16.42 -13.87
CA SER A 110 -15.74 17.01 -14.47
C SER A 110 -14.59 16.01 -14.37
N PHE A 111 -13.82 15.91 -15.43
CA PHE A 111 -12.58 15.15 -15.46
C PHE A 111 -11.44 16.15 -15.57
N ASP A 112 -10.41 15.96 -14.75
CA ASP A 112 -9.17 16.73 -14.79
C ASP A 112 -7.99 15.75 -14.90
N SER A 113 -7.03 16.09 -15.75
CA SER A 113 -5.74 15.39 -15.83
C SER A 113 -4.61 16.39 -15.70
N GLU A 114 -3.69 16.12 -14.79
CA GLU A 114 -2.60 17.03 -14.45
C GLU A 114 -1.27 16.30 -14.41
N GLU A 115 -0.21 16.99 -14.85
CA GLU A 115 1.16 16.61 -14.56
C GLU A 115 1.56 17.22 -13.20
N TYR A 116 2.34 16.50 -12.39
CA TYR A 116 2.72 16.97 -11.06
C TYR A 116 4.15 16.57 -10.67
N ILE A 117 4.73 17.35 -9.76
CA ILE A 117 5.96 17.00 -9.03
C ILE A 117 5.61 16.56 -7.61
N GLU A 118 6.46 15.71 -7.05
CA GLU A 118 6.23 15.05 -5.76
C GLU A 118 7.49 15.03 -4.91
N LYS A 119 7.29 15.16 -3.60
CA LYS A 119 8.24 14.75 -2.56
C LYS A 119 7.60 13.67 -1.72
N LEU A 120 8.25 12.51 -1.64
CA LEU A 120 7.84 11.36 -0.83
C LEU A 120 8.99 10.97 0.10
N THR A 121 8.82 11.19 1.40
CA THR A 121 9.83 10.87 2.40
C THR A 121 9.42 9.62 3.15
N PHE A 122 10.35 8.68 3.28
CA PHE A 122 10.22 7.54 4.17
C PHE A 122 11.24 7.61 5.30
N ALA A 123 10.83 7.18 6.49
CA ALA A 123 11.71 7.13 7.66
C ALA A 123 11.48 5.85 8.45
N LEU A 124 12.52 5.04 8.60
CA LEU A 124 12.47 3.85 9.45
C LEU A 124 12.17 4.25 10.90
N VAL A 125 11.21 3.56 11.51
CA VAL A 125 10.96 3.66 12.95
C VAL A 125 11.97 2.76 13.66
N PRO A 126 12.87 3.30 14.50
CA PRO A 126 13.89 2.48 15.15
C PRO A 126 13.27 1.43 16.06
N GLY A 127 13.68 0.18 15.82
CA GLY A 127 13.31 -0.97 16.62
C GLY A 127 11.93 -1.55 16.33
N GLY A 128 11.75 -2.82 16.72
CA GLY A 128 10.55 -3.58 16.42
C GLY A 128 9.36 -3.21 17.28
N VAL A 129 8.22 -2.97 16.63
CA VAL A 129 6.95 -2.70 17.30
C VAL A 129 6.28 -4.02 17.66
N ARG A 130 6.17 -4.32 18.96
CA ARG A 130 5.63 -5.58 19.48
C ARG A 130 4.09 -5.57 19.53
N ASN A 131 3.48 -6.56 18.91
CA ASN A 131 2.05 -6.89 18.97
C ASN A 131 1.84 -8.21 19.72
N ARG A 132 1.05 -8.18 20.79
CA ARG A 132 0.79 -9.33 21.66
C ARG A 132 -0.55 -9.98 21.32
N GLY A 133 -0.51 -11.24 20.89
CA GLY A 133 -1.69 -12.07 20.57
C GLY A 133 -1.94 -13.20 21.56
N GLY A 134 -1.40 -13.12 22.78
CA GLY A 134 -1.42 -14.22 23.75
C GLY A 134 -0.31 -15.22 23.46
N ALA A 135 -0.64 -16.35 22.83
CA ALA A 135 0.34 -17.37 22.42
C ALA A 135 1.13 -16.97 21.16
N ALA A 136 0.75 -15.90 20.48
CA ALA A 136 1.47 -15.36 19.32
C ALA A 136 2.08 -14.00 19.66
N GLU A 137 3.31 -13.76 19.22
CA GLU A 137 4.00 -12.48 19.28
C GLU A 137 4.40 -12.09 17.87
N LEU A 138 4.10 -10.85 17.48
CA LEU A 138 4.50 -10.28 16.20
C LEU A 138 5.36 -9.04 16.45
N PHE A 139 6.50 -8.94 15.78
CA PHE A 139 7.33 -7.75 15.78
C PHE A 139 7.33 -7.14 14.39
N CYS A 140 6.85 -5.90 14.29
CA CYS A 140 6.76 -5.22 13.01
C CYS A 140 7.96 -4.29 12.80
N GLY A 141 8.60 -4.40 11.64
CA GLY A 141 9.44 -3.34 11.11
C GLY A 141 8.55 -2.23 10.56
N ALA A 142 8.70 -1.00 11.06
CA ALA A 142 7.82 0.11 10.71
C ALA A 142 8.56 1.18 9.92
N LEU A 143 7.91 1.72 8.89
CA LEU A 143 8.41 2.78 8.02
C LEU A 143 7.35 3.88 7.90
N LYS A 144 7.61 5.05 8.46
CA LYS A 144 6.75 6.23 8.26
C LYS A 144 6.85 6.72 6.83
N TYR A 145 5.79 7.28 6.30
CA TYR A 145 5.86 8.04 5.05
C TYR A 145 5.10 9.36 5.12
N GLU A 146 5.58 10.34 4.36
CA GLU A 146 4.97 11.65 4.14
C GLU A 146 5.10 12.00 2.66
N GLN A 147 3.99 12.36 2.03
CA GLN A 147 3.85 12.63 0.61
C GLN A 147 3.28 14.03 0.41
N SER A 148 3.94 14.82 -0.43
CA SER A 148 3.48 16.14 -0.83
C SER A 148 3.52 16.25 -2.36
N ILE A 149 2.42 16.71 -2.96
CA ILE A 149 2.27 16.82 -4.42
C ILE A 149 1.89 18.25 -4.80
N LYS A 150 2.56 18.76 -5.85
CA LYS A 150 2.17 20.00 -6.52
C LYS A 150 1.92 19.77 -8.00
N SER A 151 0.75 20.16 -8.48
CA SER A 151 0.47 20.17 -9.92
C SER A 151 1.37 21.19 -10.63
N VAL A 152 1.74 20.88 -11.87
CA VAL A 152 2.58 21.71 -12.72
C VAL A 152 1.78 22.14 -13.92
N THR A 153 1.52 23.44 -14.03
CA THR A 153 0.72 23.98 -15.13
C THR A 153 1.41 25.16 -15.81
N ARG A 154 0.93 25.48 -17.02
CA ARG A 154 1.24 26.74 -17.70
C ARG A 154 -0.02 27.60 -17.63
N ALA A 155 0.05 28.74 -16.96
CA ALA A 155 -1.04 29.70 -16.97
C ALA A 155 -0.96 30.62 -18.18
N GLU A 156 -2.12 30.91 -18.77
CA GLU A 156 -2.21 31.82 -19.90
C GLU A 156 -1.67 33.21 -19.52
N GLY A 157 -0.83 33.77 -20.39
CA GLY A 157 -0.19 35.07 -20.15
C GLY A 157 0.96 35.06 -19.14
N GLN A 158 1.33 33.91 -18.56
CA GLN A 158 2.50 33.80 -17.67
C GLN A 158 3.61 32.96 -18.31
N PRO A 159 4.86 33.45 -18.36
CA PRO A 159 5.95 32.74 -19.03
C PRO A 159 6.48 31.53 -18.23
N GLY A 160 6.29 31.53 -16.90
CA GLY A 160 6.79 30.50 -15.99
C GLY A 160 5.81 29.35 -15.74
N LEU A 161 6.32 28.22 -15.28
CA LEU A 161 5.49 27.14 -14.73
C LEU A 161 4.91 27.57 -13.38
N GLN A 162 3.67 27.18 -13.11
CA GLN A 162 3.04 27.34 -11.81
C GLN A 162 3.01 26.00 -11.08
N TYR A 163 3.21 26.07 -9.76
CA TYR A 163 3.22 24.94 -8.87
C TYR A 163 2.15 25.11 -7.80
N THR A 164 1.09 24.33 -7.88
CA THR A 164 -0.05 24.44 -6.96
C THR A 164 -0.13 23.18 -6.10
N PRO A 165 -0.10 23.29 -4.75
CA PRO A 165 -0.34 22.14 -3.89
C PRO A 165 -1.72 21.53 -4.16
N ILE A 166 -1.76 20.23 -4.45
CA ILE A 166 -3.03 19.53 -4.76
C ILE A 166 -3.29 18.33 -3.84
N HIS A 167 -2.26 17.75 -3.24
CA HIS A 167 -2.42 16.55 -2.40
C HIS A 167 -1.31 16.45 -1.35
N GLU A 168 -1.70 16.00 -0.16
CA GLU A 168 -0.82 15.63 0.94
C GLU A 168 -1.28 14.28 1.47
N GLU A 169 -0.37 13.40 1.89
CA GLU A 169 -0.73 12.12 2.52
C GLU A 169 0.36 11.71 3.49
N ASN A 170 -0.01 11.11 4.62
CA ASN A 170 0.98 10.53 5.51
C ASN A 170 0.47 9.26 6.18
N GLY A 171 1.41 8.45 6.65
CA GLY A 171 1.07 7.18 7.26
C GLY A 171 2.28 6.32 7.59
N MET A 172 2.07 5.01 7.55
CA MET A 172 3.07 4.02 7.91
C MET A 172 2.91 2.74 7.10
N TYR A 173 4.04 2.16 6.71
CA TYR A 173 4.15 0.77 6.25
C TYR A 173 4.64 -0.10 7.41
N LEU A 174 4.12 -1.31 7.50
CA LEU A 174 4.53 -2.34 8.45
C LEU A 174 4.98 -3.59 7.69
N TRP A 175 6.17 -4.09 8.03
CA TRP A 175 6.65 -5.42 7.68
C TRP A 175 6.22 -6.41 8.76
N LEU A 176 5.43 -7.41 8.39
CA LEU A 176 4.69 -8.28 9.32
C LEU A 176 5.28 -9.68 9.47
N SER A 177 6.52 -9.90 9.01
CA SER A 177 7.04 -11.27 8.82
C SER A 177 7.65 -11.90 10.09
N ASP A 178 7.90 -11.12 11.14
CA ASP A 178 8.56 -11.58 12.35
C ASP A 178 7.56 -12.08 13.42
N VAL A 179 7.08 -13.30 13.23
CA VAL A 179 6.16 -13.99 14.17
C VAL A 179 6.89 -15.01 15.05
N TYR A 180 6.46 -15.10 16.31
CA TYR A 180 6.97 -16.00 17.33
C TYR A 180 5.82 -16.64 18.13
N ASN A 181 6.06 -17.84 18.67
CA ASN A 181 5.18 -18.51 19.61
C ASN A 181 5.59 -18.18 21.05
N TYR A 182 4.68 -17.66 21.87
CA TYR A 182 4.89 -17.41 23.28
C TYR A 182 3.99 -18.29 24.15
N ALA A 183 4.40 -19.53 24.34
CA ALA A 183 3.70 -20.45 25.23
C ALA A 183 3.68 -19.95 26.68
N ALA A 184 2.58 -20.20 27.39
CA ALA A 184 2.44 -19.86 28.79
C ALA A 184 3.48 -20.58 29.64
N ASN A 185 4.02 -19.87 30.64
CA ASN A 185 4.95 -20.44 31.60
C ASN A 185 4.52 -20.11 33.03
N LYS A 186 5.16 -20.75 34.01
CA LYS A 186 4.79 -20.59 35.43
C LYS A 186 4.86 -19.13 35.90
N GLU A 187 5.76 -18.32 35.35
CA GLU A 187 5.92 -16.93 35.75
C GLU A 187 4.82 -16.04 35.15
N THR A 188 4.49 -16.20 33.87
CA THR A 188 3.43 -15.43 33.20
C THR A 188 2.07 -15.73 33.80
N ILE A 189 1.77 -17.01 34.06
CA ILE A 189 0.51 -17.45 34.70
C ILE A 189 0.35 -16.79 36.08
N LYS A 190 1.41 -16.81 36.90
CA LYS A 190 1.37 -16.22 38.25
C LYS A 190 1.20 -14.70 38.22
N ARG A 191 1.87 -14.02 37.28
CA ARG A 191 1.88 -12.56 37.18
C ARG A 191 0.53 -12.00 36.74
N ASP A 192 -0.07 -12.57 35.68
CA ASP A 192 -1.16 -11.91 34.97
C ASP A 192 -2.55 -12.23 35.55
N ARG A 193 -2.69 -13.31 36.33
CA ARG A 193 -3.96 -13.74 36.93
C ARG A 193 -4.07 -13.54 38.44
N GLY A 194 -2.94 -13.51 39.15
CA GLY A 194 -2.93 -13.62 40.62
C GLY A 194 -3.32 -15.02 41.12
N ILE A 195 -3.17 -15.25 42.43
CA ILE A 195 -3.29 -16.57 43.08
C ILE A 195 -4.70 -16.75 43.66
N HIS A 196 -5.69 -17.06 42.82
CA HIS A 196 -6.98 -17.61 43.27
C HIS A 196 -7.10 -19.05 42.78
N ALA A 197 -6.31 -19.91 43.42
CA ALA A 197 -6.07 -21.29 43.03
C ALA A 197 -7.32 -22.17 43.20
N PHE A 198 -7.93 -22.18 44.39
CA PHE A 198 -9.00 -23.11 44.69
C PHE A 198 -10.40 -22.50 44.50
N ASN A 199 -11.29 -23.26 43.85
CA ASN A 199 -12.71 -22.93 43.70
C ASN A 199 -13.57 -23.93 44.50
N THR A 200 -14.20 -23.46 45.58
CA THR A 200 -15.09 -24.27 46.43
C THR A 200 -16.27 -24.85 45.64
N GLU A 201 -16.80 -24.11 44.67
CA GLU A 201 -17.94 -24.54 43.85
C GLU A 201 -17.55 -25.71 42.94
N ASP A 202 -16.34 -25.72 42.39
CA ASP A 202 -15.84 -26.84 41.56
C ASP A 202 -15.59 -28.10 42.39
N TYR A 203 -15.13 -27.94 43.63
CA TYR A 203 -15.04 -29.06 44.57
C TYR A 203 -16.42 -29.63 44.91
N GLU A 204 -17.39 -28.76 45.21
CA GLU A 204 -18.76 -29.18 45.55
C GLU A 204 -19.48 -29.84 44.38
N LYS A 205 -19.32 -29.33 43.16
CA LYS A 205 -20.02 -29.84 41.97
C LYS A 205 -19.34 -31.05 41.33
N TYR A 206 -18.01 -31.06 41.29
CA TYR A 206 -17.25 -32.02 40.46
C TYR A 206 -16.24 -32.83 41.26
N GLY A 207 -16.07 -32.57 42.57
CA GLY A 207 -15.05 -33.23 43.39
C GLY A 207 -13.63 -32.80 43.06
N TYR A 208 -13.46 -31.68 42.34
CA TYR A 208 -12.14 -31.18 41.95
C TYR A 208 -11.36 -30.66 43.16
N LYS A 209 -10.22 -31.29 43.47
CA LYS A 209 -9.37 -30.98 44.63
C LYS A 209 -8.12 -30.19 44.27
N GLY A 210 -7.90 -29.93 42.98
CA GLY A 210 -6.67 -29.30 42.52
C GLY A 210 -6.64 -27.80 42.76
N GLU A 211 -5.44 -27.24 42.66
CA GLU A 211 -5.16 -25.82 42.86
C GLU A 211 -5.41 -24.96 41.62
N TYR A 212 -5.59 -25.51 40.41
CA TYR A 212 -5.87 -24.73 39.21
C TYR A 212 -6.63 -25.61 38.23
N ARG A 213 -7.79 -25.22 37.71
CA ARG A 213 -8.52 -26.07 36.75
C ARG A 213 -7.96 -25.87 35.34
N ASP A 214 -6.71 -26.27 35.16
CA ASP A 214 -5.88 -26.10 33.95
C ASP A 214 -6.00 -27.26 32.96
N GLU A 215 -6.84 -28.24 33.29
CA GLU A 215 -7.29 -29.30 32.40
C GLU A 215 -8.82 -29.43 32.41
N PRO A 216 -9.42 -29.88 31.29
CA PRO A 216 -10.82 -30.25 31.27
C PRO A 216 -11.10 -31.40 32.25
N LEU A 217 -12.26 -31.37 32.89
CA LEU A 217 -12.78 -32.53 33.61
C LEU A 217 -13.65 -33.34 32.66
N VAL A 218 -13.49 -34.66 32.68
CA VAL A 218 -14.31 -35.58 31.91
C VAL A 218 -15.11 -36.47 32.85
N GLN A 219 -16.40 -36.61 32.57
CA GLN A 219 -17.24 -37.53 33.32
C GLN A 219 -17.01 -38.95 32.81
N VAL A 220 -16.59 -39.84 33.70
CA VAL A 220 -16.46 -41.28 33.45
C VAL A 220 -17.43 -42.05 34.35
N LYS A 221 -17.69 -43.31 34.01
CA LYS A 221 -18.46 -44.23 34.84
C LYS A 221 -17.58 -45.37 35.31
N ASP A 222 -17.76 -45.81 36.55
CA ASP A 222 -17.15 -47.03 37.07
C ASP A 222 -17.83 -48.30 36.52
N ASP A 223 -17.30 -49.48 36.89
CA ASP A 223 -17.84 -50.79 36.48
C ASP A 223 -19.31 -51.02 36.94
N TYR A 224 -19.79 -50.20 37.88
CA TYR A 224 -21.15 -50.23 38.42
C TYR A 224 -22.05 -49.14 37.83
N GLY A 225 -21.53 -48.31 36.90
CA GLY A 225 -22.27 -47.24 36.23
C GLY A 225 -22.33 -45.92 37.00
N ASN A 226 -21.63 -45.77 38.12
CA ASN A 226 -21.63 -44.54 38.92
C ASN A 226 -20.76 -43.46 38.23
N PRO A 227 -21.26 -42.24 38.04
CA PRO A 227 -20.51 -41.17 37.42
C PRO A 227 -19.48 -40.54 38.37
N SER A 228 -18.33 -40.16 37.85
CA SER A 228 -17.34 -39.31 38.52
C SER A 228 -16.64 -38.43 37.51
N TYR A 229 -16.14 -37.28 37.94
CA TYR A 229 -15.31 -36.42 37.12
C TYR A 229 -13.84 -36.67 37.43
N ILE A 230 -13.05 -36.91 36.40
CA ILE A 230 -11.60 -37.04 36.47
C ILE A 230 -10.96 -36.00 35.54
N LEU A 231 -9.69 -35.68 35.74
CA LEU A 231 -8.95 -34.84 34.79
C LEU A 231 -8.80 -35.56 33.45
N LEU A 232 -8.75 -34.80 32.37
CA LEU A 232 -8.54 -35.37 31.04
C LEU A 232 -7.24 -36.19 30.97
N SER A 233 -6.17 -35.79 31.67
CA SER A 233 -4.93 -36.56 31.78
C SER A 233 -5.05 -37.89 32.52
N GLU A 234 -6.09 -38.06 33.34
CA GLU A 234 -6.37 -39.30 34.08
C GLU A 234 -7.22 -40.28 33.26
N LEU A 235 -7.80 -39.83 32.14
CA LEU A 235 -8.58 -40.68 31.24
C LEU A 235 -7.67 -41.72 30.58
N LYS A 236 -7.97 -43.00 30.79
CA LYS A 236 -7.17 -44.10 30.24
C LYS A 236 -7.43 -44.25 28.74
N GLU A 237 -6.43 -44.74 28.01
CA GLU A 237 -6.58 -45.05 26.60
C GLU A 237 -7.75 -46.01 26.37
N GLY A 238 -8.69 -45.64 25.49
CA GLY A 238 -9.89 -46.41 25.18
C GLY A 238 -11.03 -46.30 26.21
N GLN A 239 -10.86 -45.55 27.31
CA GLN A 239 -11.93 -45.33 28.29
C GLN A 239 -13.00 -44.39 27.74
N ALA A 240 -14.27 -44.77 27.88
CA ALA A 240 -15.40 -43.92 27.50
C ALA A 240 -15.59 -42.77 28.50
N TYR A 241 -15.92 -41.60 27.98
CA TYR A 241 -16.35 -40.43 28.74
C TYR A 241 -17.69 -39.92 28.19
N TYR A 242 -18.46 -39.20 29.00
CA TYR A 242 -19.85 -38.86 28.70
C TYR A 242 -20.14 -37.36 28.74
N GLU A 243 -19.31 -36.57 29.42
CA GLU A 243 -19.44 -35.12 29.54
C GLU A 243 -18.04 -34.51 29.65
N ILE A 244 -17.84 -33.31 29.09
CA ILE A 244 -16.59 -32.54 29.21
C ILE A 244 -16.93 -31.19 29.83
N ILE A 245 -16.25 -30.85 30.92
CA ILE A 245 -16.24 -29.52 31.51
C ILE A 245 -14.91 -28.86 31.11
N PRO A 246 -14.94 -27.73 30.38
CA PRO A 246 -13.72 -27.06 29.93
C PRO A 246 -12.80 -26.65 31.09
N ALA A 247 -11.49 -26.62 30.84
CA ALA A 247 -10.54 -25.95 31.73
C ALA A 247 -10.97 -24.49 31.96
N GLN A 248 -10.73 -23.96 33.15
CA GLN A 248 -10.91 -22.53 33.46
C GLN A 248 -9.57 -21.77 33.44
N ASP A 249 -8.46 -22.50 33.43
CA ASP A 249 -7.13 -21.97 33.65
C ASP A 249 -6.18 -22.38 32.51
N ILE A 250 -5.04 -21.69 32.47
CA ILE A 250 -3.96 -21.92 31.52
C ILE A 250 -2.88 -22.76 32.22
N LYS A 251 -2.46 -23.86 31.62
CA LYS A 251 -1.33 -24.67 32.09
C LYS A 251 -0.01 -24.22 31.47
N PRO A 252 1.14 -24.43 32.15
CA PRO A 252 2.43 -24.26 31.52
C PRO A 252 2.53 -25.08 30.23
N GLY A 253 2.95 -24.43 29.14
CA GLY A 253 3.00 -25.03 27.81
C GLY A 253 1.73 -24.85 26.97
N ASP A 254 0.65 -24.28 27.51
CA ASP A 254 -0.47 -23.84 26.67
C ASP A 254 0.00 -22.80 25.65
N GLY A 255 -0.49 -22.92 24.42
CA GLY A 255 0.02 -22.20 23.26
C GLY A 255 1.16 -22.91 22.52
N ILE A 256 1.75 -23.98 23.06
CA ILE A 256 2.67 -24.83 22.27
C ILE A 256 1.91 -25.53 21.15
N SER A 257 0.77 -26.12 21.47
CA SER A 257 -0.11 -26.82 20.55
C SER A 257 -1.32 -25.94 20.20
N GLY A 258 -1.53 -25.66 18.91
CA GLY A 258 -2.66 -24.86 18.45
C GLY A 258 -2.41 -24.30 17.05
N PRO A 259 -3.40 -23.64 16.43
CA PRO A 259 -3.17 -22.90 15.19
C PRO A 259 -2.17 -21.78 15.45
N TYR A 260 -1.06 -21.79 14.73
CA TYR A 260 -0.12 -20.68 14.76
C TYR A 260 -0.65 -19.54 13.90
N PHE A 261 -0.56 -18.32 14.41
CA PHE A 261 -0.82 -17.15 13.59
C PHE A 261 0.29 -17.01 12.55
N ILE A 262 -0.08 -17.07 11.28
CA ILE A 262 0.76 -16.68 10.16
C ILE A 262 -0.05 -15.62 9.43
N PRO A 263 0.41 -14.35 9.39
CA PRO A 263 -0.30 -13.32 8.64
C PRO A 263 -0.53 -13.76 7.18
N ASP A 264 -1.64 -13.34 6.60
CA ASP A 264 -1.90 -13.64 5.17
C ASP A 264 -0.95 -12.84 4.26
N TYR A 265 -0.35 -11.76 4.77
CA TYR A 265 0.42 -10.75 4.05
C TYR A 265 1.66 -10.30 4.83
N SER A 266 2.73 -9.94 4.12
CA SER A 266 3.97 -9.43 4.72
C SER A 266 3.96 -7.92 4.90
N ILE A 267 3.11 -7.20 4.16
CA ILE A 267 3.11 -5.73 4.13
C ILE A 267 1.72 -5.21 4.45
N SER A 268 1.66 -4.25 5.36
CA SER A 268 0.50 -3.39 5.57
C SER A 268 0.89 -1.94 5.34
N ARG A 269 0.07 -1.17 4.63
CA ARG A 269 0.18 0.29 4.50
C ARG A 269 -1.06 0.91 5.12
N SER A 270 -0.89 1.81 6.08
CA SER A 270 -1.96 2.66 6.61
C SER A 270 -1.69 4.11 6.26
N GLY A 271 -2.71 4.85 5.84
CA GLY A 271 -2.57 6.24 5.41
C GLY A 271 -3.79 7.10 5.73
N VAL A 272 -3.57 8.39 5.94
CA VAL A 272 -4.64 9.39 6.08
C VAL A 272 -4.56 10.34 4.89
N ILE A 273 -5.69 10.47 4.20
CA ILE A 273 -5.86 11.33 3.04
C ILE A 273 -6.72 12.53 3.47
N PRO A 274 -6.22 13.78 3.41
CA PRO A 274 -6.91 14.99 3.84
C PRO A 274 -8.28 15.23 3.18
N HIS A 275 -8.53 14.59 2.02
CA HIS A 275 -9.84 14.59 1.37
C HIS A 275 -10.93 13.84 2.15
N GLY A 276 -10.59 13.19 3.26
CA GLY A 276 -11.55 12.66 4.23
C GLY A 276 -11.59 11.13 4.30
N SER A 277 -10.52 10.44 3.94
CA SER A 277 -10.47 8.98 3.98
C SER A 277 -9.22 8.50 4.72
N THR A 278 -9.37 7.45 5.51
CA THR A 278 -8.24 6.68 6.08
C THR A 278 -8.24 5.30 5.45
N ILE A 279 -7.06 4.83 5.05
CA ILE A 279 -6.90 3.57 4.34
C ILE A 279 -6.01 2.61 5.12
N THR A 280 -6.29 1.33 4.96
CA THR A 280 -5.39 0.23 5.27
C THR A 280 -5.34 -0.67 4.06
N LEU A 281 -4.17 -0.84 3.46
CA LEU A 281 -3.90 -1.76 2.37
C LEU A 281 -3.06 -2.92 2.90
N LEU A 282 -3.35 -4.13 2.44
CA LEU A 282 -2.59 -5.33 2.76
C LEU A 282 -2.08 -5.96 1.47
N GLY A 283 -0.89 -6.56 1.53
CA GLY A 283 -0.33 -7.21 0.37
C GLY A 283 1.09 -7.74 0.57
N ASP A 284 1.71 -8.08 -0.55
CA ASP A 284 2.95 -8.83 -0.59
C ASP A 284 3.84 -8.35 -1.75
N ILE A 285 5.07 -8.87 -1.76
CA ILE A 285 5.92 -8.80 -2.95
C ILE A 285 5.38 -9.79 -3.98
N ALA A 286 5.05 -9.30 -5.17
CA ALA A 286 4.55 -10.09 -6.28
C ALA A 286 5.72 -10.84 -6.95
N PRO A 287 5.73 -12.18 -6.95
CA PRO A 287 6.78 -12.94 -7.63
C PRO A 287 6.52 -13.02 -9.14
N SER A 288 7.59 -13.11 -9.91
CA SER A 288 7.52 -13.57 -11.31
C SER A 288 8.10 -14.98 -11.38
N GLY A 289 7.22 -15.95 -11.64
CA GLY A 289 7.54 -17.38 -11.49
C GLY A 289 7.93 -17.70 -10.03
N GLY A 290 9.16 -18.16 -9.83
CA GLY A 290 9.69 -18.49 -8.49
C GLY A 290 10.53 -17.40 -7.83
N SER A 291 10.72 -16.23 -8.48
CA SER A 291 11.61 -15.18 -7.97
C SER A 291 10.84 -13.93 -7.52
N TYR A 292 11.29 -13.35 -6.40
CA TYR A 292 10.81 -12.07 -5.87
C TYR A 292 11.68 -10.89 -6.30
N LEU A 293 12.89 -11.16 -6.82
CA LEU A 293 13.74 -10.21 -7.51
C LEU A 293 13.70 -10.53 -9.00
N ILE A 294 13.11 -9.65 -9.78
CA ILE A 294 12.80 -9.90 -11.18
C ILE A 294 13.88 -9.22 -12.02
N SER A 295 14.49 -9.96 -12.95
CA SER A 295 15.53 -9.40 -13.82
C SER A 295 14.93 -8.56 -14.94
N GLY A 296 15.62 -7.48 -15.34
CA GLY A 296 15.15 -6.53 -16.34
C GLY A 296 14.25 -5.44 -15.77
N ALA A 297 13.52 -4.75 -16.65
CA ALA A 297 12.55 -3.70 -16.31
C ALA A 297 11.15 -4.29 -16.06
N PRO A 298 10.29 -3.62 -15.25
CA PRO A 298 8.87 -3.91 -15.25
C PRO A 298 8.27 -3.87 -16.65
N GLN A 299 7.28 -4.73 -16.89
CA GLN A 299 6.61 -4.84 -18.18
C GLN A 299 5.28 -4.11 -18.14
N PHE A 300 5.09 -3.19 -19.08
CA PHE A 300 3.86 -2.43 -19.28
C PHE A 300 3.31 -2.72 -20.68
N PRO A 301 1.99 -2.59 -20.90
CA PRO A 301 1.38 -2.98 -22.16
C PRO A 301 1.65 -1.98 -23.30
N HIS A 302 1.46 -2.49 -24.51
CA HIS A 302 1.55 -1.78 -25.77
C HIS A 302 0.37 -2.14 -26.67
N GLY A 303 0.07 -1.26 -27.61
CA GLY A 303 -0.98 -1.46 -28.61
C GLY A 303 -2.33 -1.73 -27.98
N ASP A 304 -3.01 -2.75 -28.50
CA ASP A 304 -4.33 -3.17 -28.05
C ASP A 304 -4.36 -3.67 -26.60
N ALA A 305 -3.25 -4.23 -26.10
CA ALA A 305 -3.14 -4.69 -24.71
C ALA A 305 -3.12 -3.52 -23.70
N ALA A 306 -2.89 -2.29 -24.17
CA ALA A 306 -2.97 -1.11 -23.32
C ALA A 306 -4.43 -0.75 -22.96
N TRP A 307 -5.43 -1.34 -23.60
CA TRP A 307 -6.83 -1.15 -23.25
C TRP A 307 -7.29 -2.17 -22.20
N GLU A 308 -6.78 -2.05 -20.97
CA GLU A 308 -7.11 -2.93 -19.83
C GLU A 308 -7.88 -2.14 -18.77
N PRO A 309 -9.20 -2.36 -18.59
CA PRO A 309 -10.07 -1.50 -17.79
C PRO A 309 -9.62 -1.23 -16.36
N ASP A 310 -8.93 -2.19 -15.72
CA ASP A 310 -8.45 -2.04 -14.34
C ASP A 310 -7.38 -0.94 -14.19
N HIS A 311 -6.78 -0.47 -15.29
CA HIS A 311 -5.77 0.59 -15.34
C HIS A 311 -6.22 1.84 -16.09
N LEU A 312 -7.45 1.86 -16.63
CA LEU A 312 -7.95 3.00 -17.39
C LEU A 312 -8.60 4.01 -16.46
N ALA A 313 -8.41 5.30 -16.74
CA ALA A 313 -9.22 6.38 -16.19
C ALA A 313 -10.68 6.36 -16.72
N ILE A 314 -11.04 5.39 -17.56
CA ILE A 314 -12.38 5.16 -18.09
C ILE A 314 -12.98 3.95 -17.38
N SER A 315 -14.01 4.19 -16.58
CA SER A 315 -14.75 3.12 -15.93
C SER A 315 -15.54 2.27 -16.94
N PRO A 316 -15.58 0.93 -16.78
CA PRO A 316 -16.47 0.06 -17.55
C PRO A 316 -17.94 0.52 -17.55
N THR A 317 -18.42 1.06 -16.42
CA THR A 317 -19.81 1.51 -16.27
C THR A 317 -20.14 2.80 -17.04
N MET A 318 -19.13 3.49 -17.58
CA MET A 318 -19.33 4.65 -18.48
C MET A 318 -19.59 4.25 -19.94
N GLY A 319 -19.39 2.97 -20.31
CA GLY A 319 -19.72 2.45 -21.63
C GLY A 319 -18.63 2.60 -22.71
N GLY A 320 -17.41 3.03 -22.35
CA GLY A 320 -16.19 2.95 -23.19
C GLY A 320 -16.26 3.61 -24.57
N ALA A 321 -17.32 4.36 -24.89
CA ALA A 321 -17.63 4.88 -26.23
C ALA A 321 -17.56 3.83 -27.36
N GLY A 322 -17.95 2.58 -27.08
CA GLY A 322 -17.90 1.47 -28.04
C GLY A 322 -16.59 0.68 -28.01
N ALA A 323 -15.58 1.12 -27.25
CA ALA A 323 -14.38 0.35 -26.99
C ALA A 323 -14.56 -0.64 -25.82
N SER A 324 -13.86 -1.76 -25.89
CA SER A 324 -13.93 -2.86 -24.92
C SER A 324 -12.70 -3.76 -25.04
N ALA A 325 -12.53 -4.73 -24.15
CA ALA A 325 -11.44 -5.72 -24.27
C ALA A 325 -11.46 -6.49 -25.61
N THR A 326 -12.61 -6.64 -26.26
CA THR A 326 -12.72 -7.30 -27.58
C THR A 326 -12.61 -6.34 -28.77
N HIS A 327 -12.77 -5.04 -28.51
CA HIS A 327 -12.65 -3.96 -29.50
C HIS A 327 -11.84 -2.82 -28.86
N PRO A 328 -10.54 -3.04 -28.60
CA PRO A 328 -9.72 -2.10 -27.85
C PRO A 328 -9.38 -0.87 -28.68
N ILE A 329 -9.00 0.21 -28.01
CA ILE A 329 -8.34 1.35 -28.64
C ILE A 329 -6.85 1.24 -28.38
N ASN A 330 -6.07 1.27 -29.45
CA ASN A 330 -4.62 1.27 -29.39
C ASN A 330 -4.11 2.62 -28.86
N LEU A 331 -3.62 2.64 -27.61
CA LEU A 331 -3.14 3.85 -26.94
C LEU A 331 -1.74 4.30 -27.39
N ASP A 332 -1.07 3.56 -28.27
CA ASP A 332 0.18 3.98 -28.92
C ASP A 332 -0.07 4.71 -30.25
N GLN A 333 -1.33 4.87 -30.66
CA GLN A 333 -1.76 5.63 -31.84
C GLN A 333 -2.46 6.93 -31.44
N PRO A 334 -2.58 7.92 -32.33
CA PRO A 334 -3.41 9.10 -32.06
C PRO A 334 -4.84 8.72 -31.68
N ALA A 335 -5.48 9.56 -30.87
CA ALA A 335 -6.88 9.37 -30.48
C ALA A 335 -7.78 9.20 -31.73
N PRO A 336 -8.77 8.29 -31.70
CA PRO A 336 -9.66 8.07 -32.84
C PRO A 336 -10.38 9.35 -33.28
N ALA A 337 -10.63 9.50 -34.59
CA ALA A 337 -11.21 10.74 -35.14
C ALA A 337 -12.53 11.19 -34.48
N TRP A 338 -13.34 10.24 -34.00
CA TRP A 338 -14.62 10.54 -33.34
C TRP A 338 -14.45 11.35 -32.05
N VAL A 339 -13.26 11.30 -31.42
CA VAL A 339 -12.95 12.05 -30.19
C VAL A 339 -13.09 13.56 -30.39
N HIS A 340 -12.99 14.04 -31.63
CA HIS A 340 -13.12 15.46 -31.97
C HIS A 340 -14.44 15.82 -32.66
N GLU A 341 -15.40 14.89 -32.74
CA GLU A 341 -16.73 15.14 -33.32
C GLU A 341 -17.65 15.88 -32.33
N THR A 342 -18.52 16.74 -32.87
CA THR A 342 -19.62 17.34 -32.09
C THR A 342 -20.67 16.28 -31.76
N LEU A 343 -20.91 16.04 -30.47
CA LEU A 343 -21.92 15.09 -30.00
C LEU A 343 -23.35 15.67 -30.09
N ASN A 344 -24.31 14.81 -30.38
CA ASN A 344 -25.75 15.06 -30.49
C ASN A 344 -26.56 13.78 -30.17
N ASP A 345 -27.88 13.89 -30.11
CA ASP A 345 -28.78 12.76 -29.75
C ASP A 345 -28.66 11.55 -30.69
N GLY A 346 -28.11 11.70 -31.89
CA GLY A 346 -27.87 10.61 -32.84
C GLY A 346 -26.59 9.82 -32.57
N ASN A 347 -25.50 10.49 -32.18
CA ASN A 347 -24.18 9.86 -31.98
C ASN A 347 -23.76 9.71 -30.50
N ASP A 348 -24.53 10.26 -29.57
CA ASP A 348 -24.47 10.03 -28.12
C ASP A 348 -25.89 9.98 -27.50
N PRO A 349 -26.74 9.02 -27.88
CA PRO A 349 -28.14 8.95 -27.41
C PRO A 349 -28.27 8.80 -25.88
N GLY A 350 -27.22 8.33 -25.20
CA GLY A 350 -27.16 8.20 -23.74
C GLY A 350 -26.50 9.38 -23.01
N SER A 351 -25.96 10.36 -23.74
CA SER A 351 -25.16 11.47 -23.18
C SER A 351 -23.98 11.00 -22.30
N ASN A 352 -23.44 9.83 -22.59
CA ASN A 352 -22.36 9.18 -21.83
C ASN A 352 -21.05 9.17 -22.62
N LYS A 353 -21.12 9.14 -23.95
CA LYS A 353 -19.96 9.14 -24.84
C LYS A 353 -19.10 10.39 -24.60
N ILE A 354 -19.72 11.51 -24.23
CA ILE A 354 -19.03 12.76 -23.85
C ILE A 354 -17.95 12.57 -22.79
N TYR A 355 -18.12 11.66 -21.83
CA TYR A 355 -17.12 11.47 -20.77
C TYR A 355 -15.87 10.76 -21.28
N THR A 356 -16.04 9.70 -22.07
CA THR A 356 -14.92 9.04 -22.74
C THR A 356 -14.26 9.99 -23.74
N GLN A 357 -15.07 10.76 -24.49
CA GLN A 357 -14.58 11.79 -25.40
C GLN A 357 -13.66 12.80 -24.69
N ARG A 358 -14.09 13.35 -23.55
CA ARG A 358 -13.33 14.33 -22.77
C ARG A 358 -11.99 13.79 -22.30
N ILE A 359 -11.97 12.58 -21.75
CA ILE A 359 -10.71 11.94 -21.32
C ILE A 359 -9.77 11.79 -22.53
N MET A 360 -10.27 11.23 -23.63
CA MET A 360 -9.43 10.96 -24.80
C MET A 360 -9.00 12.22 -25.57
N ALA A 361 -9.75 13.32 -25.45
CA ALA A 361 -9.45 14.59 -26.07
C ALA A 361 -8.46 15.44 -25.26
N ASP A 362 -8.12 15.03 -24.03
CA ASP A 362 -7.20 15.77 -23.17
C ASP A 362 -5.78 15.83 -23.77
N ASP A 363 -5.12 16.97 -23.59
CA ASP A 363 -3.78 17.24 -24.14
C ASP A 363 -2.69 16.32 -23.56
N LEU A 364 -2.97 15.56 -22.49
CA LEU A 364 -2.07 14.56 -21.92
C LEU A 364 -2.29 13.16 -22.50
N TYR A 365 -3.12 12.99 -23.54
CA TYR A 365 -3.26 11.72 -24.23
C TYR A 365 -1.89 11.14 -24.63
N PRO A 366 -1.63 9.83 -24.40
CA PRO A 366 -2.55 8.81 -23.87
C PRO A 366 -2.58 8.69 -22.33
N TYR A 367 -1.77 9.47 -21.60
CA TYR A 367 -1.61 9.34 -20.16
C TYR A 367 -2.86 9.73 -19.37
N CYS A 368 -3.70 10.63 -19.90
CA CYS A 368 -5.01 10.93 -19.31
C CYS A 368 -5.97 9.72 -19.33
N VAL A 369 -5.81 8.80 -20.30
CA VAL A 369 -6.60 7.58 -20.41
C VAL A 369 -6.00 6.47 -19.56
N ARG A 370 -4.67 6.34 -19.57
CA ARG A 370 -3.95 5.28 -18.88
C ARG A 370 -2.61 5.80 -18.34
N PRO A 371 -2.58 6.31 -17.09
CA PRO A 371 -1.40 6.99 -16.55
C PRO A 371 -0.14 6.14 -16.43
N ASP A 372 -0.26 4.83 -16.18
CA ASP A 372 0.90 3.92 -16.05
C ASP A 372 1.74 3.80 -17.33
N LEU A 373 1.23 4.21 -18.49
CA LEU A 373 2.03 4.36 -19.71
C LEU A 373 3.13 5.41 -19.56
N ARG A 374 3.01 6.37 -18.63
CA ARG A 374 4.11 7.31 -18.32
C ARG A 374 5.29 6.60 -17.67
N LEU A 375 5.01 5.59 -16.85
CA LEU A 375 6.04 4.75 -16.20
C LEU A 375 6.79 3.93 -17.26
N ARG A 376 6.05 3.28 -18.16
CA ARG A 376 6.57 2.57 -19.33
C ARG A 376 7.52 3.43 -20.17
N ASP A 377 7.06 4.63 -20.52
CA ASP A 377 7.79 5.51 -21.42
C ASP A 377 9.09 6.03 -20.76
N THR A 378 9.07 6.21 -19.44
CA THR A 378 10.28 6.52 -18.64
C THR A 378 11.28 5.37 -18.64
N LEU A 379 10.82 4.12 -18.56
CA LEU A 379 11.69 2.95 -18.59
C LEU A 379 12.32 2.68 -19.96
N SER A 380 11.65 3.08 -21.05
CA SER A 380 12.07 2.75 -22.42
C SER A 380 13.46 3.25 -22.82
N GLY A 381 13.98 4.28 -22.12
CA GLY A 381 15.33 4.82 -22.31
C GLY A 381 16.35 4.40 -21.26
N GLN A 382 16.00 3.52 -20.32
CA GLN A 382 16.82 3.18 -19.15
C GLN A 382 17.36 1.75 -19.22
N GLN A 383 18.53 1.54 -18.60
CA GLN A 383 19.06 0.21 -18.37
C GLN A 383 18.65 -0.29 -16.99
N VAL A 384 17.51 -0.98 -16.89
CA VAL A 384 17.05 -1.58 -15.62
C VAL A 384 17.63 -2.98 -15.47
N LYS A 385 18.37 -3.21 -14.38
CA LYS A 385 19.00 -4.49 -14.06
C LYS A 385 18.00 -5.47 -13.47
N ASN A 386 17.22 -5.02 -12.49
CA ASN A 386 16.23 -5.82 -11.78
C ASN A 386 15.25 -4.92 -11.02
N TYR A 387 14.14 -5.50 -10.56
CA TYR A 387 13.17 -4.83 -9.71
C TYR A 387 12.50 -5.78 -8.72
N VAL A 388 11.91 -5.19 -7.68
CA VAL A 388 10.97 -5.84 -6.75
C VAL A 388 9.62 -5.14 -6.89
N GLN A 389 8.56 -5.93 -7.10
CA GLN A 389 7.19 -5.41 -7.21
C GLN A 389 6.40 -5.69 -5.93
N ILE A 390 5.81 -4.67 -5.34
CA ILE A 390 4.91 -4.76 -4.20
C ILE A 390 3.50 -4.45 -4.69
N GLN A 391 2.53 -5.28 -4.32
CA GLN A 391 1.12 -5.09 -4.64
C GLN A 391 0.32 -5.09 -3.34
N LEU A 392 -0.39 -3.99 -3.09
CA LEU A 392 -1.24 -3.81 -1.91
C LEU A 392 -2.67 -3.48 -2.36
N SER A 393 -3.64 -3.95 -1.59
CA SER A 393 -5.05 -3.65 -1.84
C SER A 393 -5.83 -3.45 -0.55
N SER A 394 -6.87 -2.60 -0.60
CA SER A 394 -7.88 -2.54 0.45
C SER A 394 -8.83 -3.74 0.42
N LYS A 395 -8.95 -4.41 -0.74
CA LYS A 395 -9.80 -5.59 -0.96
C LYS A 395 -9.00 -6.73 -1.59
N ASN A 396 -8.79 -7.79 -0.83
CA ASN A 396 -8.09 -8.97 -1.30
C ASN A 396 -9.06 -10.08 -1.69
N LYS A 397 -8.71 -10.86 -2.71
CA LYS A 397 -9.52 -12.00 -3.17
C LYS A 397 -9.74 -13.06 -2.08
N THR A 398 -8.78 -13.20 -1.16
CA THR A 398 -8.77 -14.19 -0.08
C THR A 398 -8.11 -13.60 1.17
N GLY A 399 -8.30 -14.24 2.33
CA GLY A 399 -7.63 -13.86 3.58
C GLY A 399 -8.09 -12.52 4.14
N ALA A 400 -7.26 -11.93 5.00
CA ALA A 400 -7.51 -10.65 5.65
C ALA A 400 -7.75 -9.53 4.62
N GLN A 401 -8.72 -8.69 4.93
CA GLN A 401 -9.05 -7.51 4.13
C GLN A 401 -8.34 -6.29 4.70
N GLY A 402 -8.00 -5.35 3.83
CA GLY A 402 -7.70 -4.00 4.25
C GLY A 402 -8.98 -3.27 4.69
N GLY A 403 -8.98 -1.96 4.58
CA GLY A 403 -10.16 -1.18 4.92
C GLY A 403 -10.04 0.26 4.49
N ILE A 404 -11.20 0.89 4.31
CA ILE A 404 -11.33 2.32 4.03
C ILE A 404 -12.37 2.87 5.01
N LEU A 405 -12.02 3.94 5.70
CA LEU A 405 -12.94 4.69 6.55
C LEU A 405 -13.10 6.10 5.99
N ASN A 406 -14.30 6.39 5.50
CA ASN A 406 -14.67 7.67 4.94
C ASN A 406 -15.34 8.57 5.99
N VAL A 407 -15.03 9.86 5.98
CA VAL A 407 -15.78 10.87 6.74
C VAL A 407 -17.22 10.97 6.20
N PRO A 408 -18.19 11.45 7.01
CA PRO A 408 -19.61 11.47 6.61
C PRO A 408 -19.91 12.16 5.28
N PHE A 409 -19.16 13.21 4.92
CA PHE A 409 -19.33 13.90 3.64
C PHE A 409 -18.97 13.00 2.45
N VAL A 410 -17.79 12.37 2.49
CA VAL A 410 -17.31 11.45 1.46
C VAL A 410 -18.25 10.26 1.36
N THR A 411 -18.64 9.65 2.48
CA THR A 411 -19.62 8.54 2.52
C THR A 411 -20.93 8.87 1.80
N ARG A 412 -21.39 10.13 1.88
CA ARG A 412 -22.69 10.53 1.33
C ARG A 412 -22.65 10.87 -0.15
N TYR A 413 -21.56 11.46 -0.64
CA TYR A 413 -21.52 12.06 -1.97
C TYR A 413 -20.59 11.35 -2.96
N VAL A 414 -19.50 10.76 -2.47
CA VAL A 414 -18.45 10.18 -3.29
C VAL A 414 -17.65 9.17 -2.46
N PRO A 415 -18.26 8.06 -2.01
CA PRO A 415 -17.55 7.12 -1.16
C PRO A 415 -16.35 6.53 -1.90
N THR A 416 -15.19 6.57 -1.26
CA THR A 416 -14.05 5.75 -1.67
C THR A 416 -14.35 4.31 -1.29
N VAL A 417 -14.34 3.42 -2.27
CA VAL A 417 -14.75 2.02 -2.08
C VAL A 417 -13.62 1.03 -2.27
N GLU A 418 -12.56 1.42 -2.95
CA GLU A 418 -11.41 0.55 -3.19
C GLU A 418 -10.15 1.37 -3.42
N VAL A 419 -9.02 0.86 -2.93
CA VAL A 419 -7.70 1.39 -3.22
C VAL A 419 -6.78 0.23 -3.56
N SER A 420 -6.15 0.34 -4.71
CA SER A 420 -5.12 -0.56 -5.21
C SER A 420 -3.81 0.22 -5.33
N PHE A 421 -2.71 -0.39 -4.92
CA PHE A 421 -1.40 0.26 -4.97
C PHE A 421 -0.34 -0.73 -5.44
N THR A 422 0.33 -0.39 -6.53
CA THR A 422 1.48 -1.14 -7.04
C THR A 422 2.72 -0.27 -6.96
N LEU A 423 3.81 -0.83 -6.45
CA LEU A 423 5.09 -0.16 -6.26
C LEU A 423 6.19 -1.02 -6.87
N TRP A 424 7.07 -0.42 -7.68
CA TRP A 424 8.24 -1.06 -8.25
C TRP A 424 9.49 -0.36 -7.71
N ILE A 425 10.35 -1.13 -7.04
CA ILE A 425 11.66 -0.68 -6.57
C ILE A 425 12.70 -1.29 -7.50
N GLU A 426 13.41 -0.44 -8.22
CA GLU A 426 14.19 -0.82 -9.39
C GLU A 426 15.67 -0.49 -9.19
N THR A 427 16.55 -1.35 -9.68
CA THR A 427 17.97 -1.04 -9.86
C THR A 427 18.19 -0.57 -11.30
N VAL A 428 18.47 0.71 -11.49
CA VAL A 428 18.80 1.32 -12.78
C VAL A 428 20.31 1.52 -12.87
N VAL A 429 20.89 1.24 -14.03
CA VAL A 429 22.30 1.53 -14.33
C VAL A 429 22.37 2.79 -15.18
N GLU A 430 23.01 3.83 -14.65
CA GLU A 430 23.18 5.13 -15.31
C GLU A 430 24.62 5.60 -15.10
N ASP A 431 25.32 5.99 -16.16
CA ASP A 431 26.74 6.38 -16.13
C ASP A 431 27.67 5.37 -15.41
N GLY A 432 27.35 4.08 -15.50
CA GLY A 432 28.08 2.99 -14.85
C GLY A 432 27.83 2.86 -13.34
N LYS A 433 26.91 3.65 -12.77
CA LYS A 433 26.46 3.59 -11.37
C LYS A 433 25.12 2.87 -11.27
N GLU A 434 24.97 1.99 -10.27
CA GLU A 434 23.65 1.49 -9.86
C GLU A 434 22.94 2.51 -8.97
N ILE A 435 21.72 2.87 -9.35
CA ILE A 435 20.83 3.82 -8.68
C ILE A 435 19.50 3.12 -8.39
N LEU A 436 18.88 3.44 -7.25
CA LEU A 436 17.52 3.02 -7.00
C LEU A 436 16.52 3.99 -7.62
N GLN A 437 15.53 3.44 -8.33
CA GLN A 437 14.38 4.16 -8.84
C GLN A 437 13.11 3.56 -8.25
N LEU A 438 12.12 4.40 -8.01
CA LEU A 438 10.82 4.03 -7.48
C LEU A 438 9.75 4.43 -8.48
N GLN A 439 8.99 3.47 -8.99
CA GLN A 439 7.77 3.73 -9.75
C GLN A 439 6.56 3.27 -8.94
N TYR A 440 5.43 3.96 -9.05
CA TYR A 440 4.20 3.48 -8.45
C TYR A 440 2.96 3.85 -9.26
N GLU A 441 1.90 3.08 -9.02
CA GLU A 441 0.54 3.33 -9.47
C GLU A 441 -0.40 3.17 -8.27
N GLN A 442 -1.16 4.23 -7.98
CA GLN A 442 -2.25 4.22 -7.02
C GLN A 442 -3.56 4.42 -7.75
N ILE A 443 -4.48 3.47 -7.62
CA ILE A 443 -5.82 3.54 -8.19
C ILE A 443 -6.81 3.57 -7.05
N ILE A 444 -7.60 4.64 -6.98
CA ILE A 444 -8.64 4.84 -5.98
C ILE A 444 -9.99 4.82 -6.71
N LEU A 445 -10.84 3.85 -6.38
CA LEU A 445 -12.20 3.80 -6.92
C LEU A 445 -13.14 4.59 -6.03
N PHE A 446 -13.78 5.58 -6.64
CA PHE A 446 -14.88 6.32 -6.06
C PHE A 446 -16.20 5.91 -6.70
N GLU A 447 -17.26 5.81 -5.90
CA GLU A 447 -18.60 5.57 -6.41
C GLU A 447 -19.36 6.89 -6.58
N PHE A 448 -19.98 7.06 -7.74
CA PHE A 448 -20.79 8.21 -8.07
C PHE A 448 -22.13 7.78 -8.66
N GLN A 449 -23.18 8.57 -8.42
CA GLN A 449 -24.41 8.42 -9.21
C GLN A 449 -24.13 8.70 -10.68
N PHE A 450 -24.63 7.92 -11.61
CA PHE A 450 -24.33 8.06 -13.03
C PHE A 450 -25.57 7.81 -13.89
N GLY A 451 -25.58 8.44 -15.07
CA GLY A 451 -26.69 8.34 -16.01
C GLY A 451 -27.96 9.07 -15.55
N ASN A 452 -29.05 8.82 -16.28
CA ASN A 452 -30.36 9.44 -16.03
C ASN A 452 -31.31 8.54 -15.21
N ASP A 453 -30.86 7.35 -14.83
CA ASP A 453 -31.66 6.33 -14.12
C ASP A 453 -31.31 6.23 -12.62
N GLY A 454 -30.35 7.02 -12.14
CA GLY A 454 -29.87 6.96 -10.77
C GLY A 454 -28.93 5.78 -10.49
N GLY A 455 -28.37 5.16 -11.53
CA GLY A 455 -27.35 4.13 -11.41
C GLY A 455 -26.08 4.63 -10.70
N THR A 456 -25.15 3.71 -10.41
CA THR A 456 -23.85 4.04 -9.81
C THR A 456 -22.73 3.64 -10.76
N THR A 457 -21.71 4.47 -10.89
CA THR A 457 -20.46 4.19 -11.60
C THR A 457 -19.32 4.16 -10.59
N SER A 458 -18.40 3.21 -10.73
CA SER A 458 -17.15 3.18 -9.96
C SER A 458 -16.05 3.73 -10.84
N TRP A 459 -15.56 4.92 -10.52
CA TRP A 459 -14.60 5.62 -11.37
C TRP A 459 -13.23 5.70 -10.71
N PRO A 460 -12.15 5.31 -11.42
CA PRO A 460 -10.80 5.39 -10.91
C PRO A 460 -10.22 6.80 -10.94
N HIS A 461 -9.71 7.24 -9.80
CA HIS A 461 -8.66 8.25 -9.71
C HIS A 461 -7.33 7.53 -9.73
N ILE A 462 -6.46 7.92 -10.65
CA ILE A 462 -5.20 7.22 -10.87
C ILE A 462 -4.08 8.21 -10.66
N GLN A 463 -3.07 7.79 -9.90
CA GLN A 463 -1.88 8.56 -9.64
C GLN A 463 -0.66 7.69 -9.91
N THR A 464 0.23 8.17 -10.77
CA THR A 464 1.48 7.48 -11.09
C THR A 464 2.66 8.44 -11.03
N ASN A 465 3.84 7.94 -10.67
CA ASN A 465 5.07 8.72 -10.73
C ASN A 465 6.30 7.84 -10.87
N THR A 466 7.37 8.42 -11.43
CA THR A 466 8.73 7.90 -11.31
C THR A 466 9.52 8.81 -10.39
N LEU A 467 10.10 8.25 -9.34
CA LEU A 467 10.85 8.96 -8.32
C LEU A 467 12.28 8.41 -8.21
N ARG A 468 13.21 9.29 -7.87
CA ARG A 468 14.58 8.92 -7.47
C ARG A 468 14.95 9.66 -6.19
N LYS A 469 16.05 9.26 -5.56
CA LYS A 469 16.64 10.05 -4.47
C LYS A 469 17.05 11.44 -4.97
N LEU A 470 16.98 12.43 -4.08
CA LEU A 470 17.29 13.83 -4.42
C LEU A 470 18.69 13.96 -5.04
N GLU A 471 19.65 13.19 -4.56
CA GLU A 471 21.03 13.16 -5.06
C GLU A 471 21.20 12.51 -6.44
N ASP A 472 20.21 11.75 -6.91
CA ASP A 472 20.27 10.94 -8.14
C ASP A 472 19.39 11.51 -9.28
N ILE A 473 18.86 12.72 -9.11
CA ILE A 473 18.20 13.48 -10.19
C ILE A 473 19.12 14.59 -10.77
N PRO A 474 18.93 14.98 -12.04
CA PRO A 474 19.65 16.08 -12.69
C PRO A 474 19.56 17.41 -11.91
N GLU A 475 20.61 18.23 -12.01
CA GLU A 475 20.76 19.46 -11.22
C GLU A 475 19.63 20.48 -11.46
N ASP A 476 19.17 20.62 -12.70
CA ASP A 476 18.07 21.51 -13.09
C ASP A 476 16.75 21.08 -12.44
N GLN A 477 16.44 19.78 -12.44
CA GLN A 477 15.27 19.24 -11.76
C GLN A 477 15.39 19.37 -10.24
N ARG A 478 16.58 19.10 -9.70
CA ARG A 478 16.84 19.24 -8.26
C ARG A 478 16.57 20.65 -7.75
N LYS A 479 17.01 21.67 -8.47
CA LYS A 479 16.77 23.08 -8.11
C LYS A 479 15.28 23.40 -7.99
N ILE A 480 14.47 22.88 -8.93
CA ILE A 480 13.02 23.05 -8.89
C ILE A 480 12.45 22.34 -7.65
N ILE A 481 12.82 21.10 -7.42
CA ILE A 481 12.36 20.31 -6.26
C ILE A 481 12.73 21.00 -4.94
N GLU A 482 13.98 21.45 -4.80
CA GLU A 482 14.46 22.19 -3.63
C GLU A 482 13.67 23.48 -3.43
N GLU A 483 13.48 24.28 -4.48
CA GLU A 483 12.69 25.51 -4.40
C GLU A 483 11.22 25.26 -4.02
N GLN A 484 10.63 24.17 -4.49
CA GLN A 484 9.21 23.89 -4.29
C GLN A 484 8.91 23.18 -2.97
N PHE A 485 9.80 22.32 -2.47
CA PHE A 485 9.49 21.44 -1.34
C PHE A 485 10.38 21.62 -0.11
N PHE A 486 11.45 22.40 -0.23
CA PHE A 486 12.42 22.60 0.85
C PHE A 486 12.53 24.11 1.12
N ASP A 487 12.19 24.52 2.34
CA ASP A 487 12.30 25.93 2.73
C ASP A 487 13.73 26.41 2.54
N ARG A 488 13.93 27.46 1.73
CA ARG A 488 15.18 28.23 1.80
C ARG A 488 15.17 29.00 3.12
N PRO A 489 16.26 29.01 3.92
CA PRO A 489 16.39 30.02 4.94
C PRO A 489 16.31 31.38 4.25
N VAL A 490 15.33 32.19 4.63
CA VAL A 490 15.19 33.56 4.16
C VAL A 490 16.47 34.28 4.56
N ILE A 491 17.34 34.57 3.58
CA ILE A 491 18.47 35.48 3.81
C ILE A 491 17.82 36.84 4.07
N HIS A 492 17.72 37.22 5.34
CA HIS A 492 17.36 38.57 5.75
C HIS A 492 18.49 39.52 5.30
N THR A 493 18.42 39.93 4.04
CA THR A 493 19.01 41.18 3.62
C THR A 493 18.18 42.29 4.27
N PRO A 494 18.77 43.24 5.02
CA PRO A 494 17.98 44.33 5.60
C PRO A 494 17.44 45.18 4.45
N LEU A 495 16.14 45.06 4.16
CA LEU A 495 15.46 45.87 3.16
C LEU A 495 15.25 47.27 3.73
N SER A 496 15.67 48.28 2.96
CA SER A 496 15.16 49.64 3.12
C SER A 496 13.64 49.61 2.97
N GLU A 497 12.97 50.29 3.88
CA GLU A 497 11.53 50.48 3.92
C GLU A 497 10.99 50.98 2.58
N THR A 498 10.25 50.12 1.88
CA THR A 498 8.99 50.41 1.16
C THR A 498 8.66 49.24 0.24
N ALA A 499 7.70 48.38 0.60
CA ALA A 499 6.80 47.70 -0.33
C ALA A 499 5.81 46.82 0.43
N ASP A 500 4.58 46.80 -0.09
CA ASP A 500 3.36 46.28 0.48
C ASP A 500 3.40 44.81 0.93
N MET A 501 2.69 44.54 2.02
CA MET A 501 2.40 43.19 2.51
C MET A 501 1.49 42.45 1.53
N ALA A 502 2.08 41.61 0.69
CA ALA A 502 1.35 40.56 -0.02
C ALA A 502 1.03 39.43 0.98
N VAL A 503 -0.24 39.33 1.35
CA VAL A 503 -0.81 38.23 2.13
C VAL A 503 -0.80 36.97 1.25
N ASN A 504 -0.24 35.87 1.76
CA ASN A 504 -0.33 34.54 1.14
C ASN A 504 -1.81 34.19 0.88
N PRO A 505 -2.20 33.81 -0.36
CA PRO A 505 -3.56 33.33 -0.59
C PRO A 505 -3.75 31.97 0.11
N PRO A 506 -4.94 31.69 0.67
CA PRO A 506 -5.27 30.39 1.22
C PRO A 506 -5.25 29.30 0.13
N PRO A 507 -5.13 28.00 0.49
CA PRO A 507 -5.14 26.90 -0.46
C PRO A 507 -6.44 26.95 -1.28
N GLY A 508 -6.32 27.34 -2.55
CA GLY A 508 -7.44 27.45 -3.47
C GLY A 508 -7.75 26.09 -4.08
N CYS A 509 -8.98 25.63 -3.91
CA CYS A 509 -9.58 24.58 -4.73
C CYS A 509 -9.42 24.96 -6.22
N PRO A 510 -9.01 24.06 -7.12
CA PRO A 510 -8.73 24.40 -8.51
C PRO A 510 -10.03 24.86 -9.19
N MET A 511 -10.09 26.15 -9.50
CA MET A 511 -11.11 26.72 -10.38
C MET A 511 -10.44 27.09 -11.70
N HIS A 512 -10.99 26.49 -12.76
CA HIS A 512 -10.98 26.91 -14.16
C HIS A 512 -9.69 26.77 -14.99
N ARG A 513 -9.73 25.80 -15.92
CA ARG A 513 -9.71 26.15 -17.35
C ARG A 513 -11.17 26.22 -17.85
N GLY A 514 -11.43 27.15 -18.76
CA GLY A 514 -12.77 27.65 -19.11
C GLY A 514 -13.76 26.64 -19.69
#